data_AF-E7G808-F1
#
_entry.id   AF-E7G808-F1
#
_cell.length_a   1.000
_cell.length_b   1.000
_cell.length_c   1.000
_cell.angle_alpha   90.00
_cell.angle_beta   90.00
_cell.angle_gamma   90.00
#
_symmetry.space_group_name_H-M   'P 1'
#
loop_
_entity.id
_entity.type
_entity.pdbx_description
1 polymer ?
#
loop_
_entity_poly.entity_id
_entity_poly.type
_entity_poly.pdbx_seq_one_letter_code
_entity_poly.pdbx_strand_id
1 'polypeptide(L)'
;MTFEELYYIMNDIIKKKGFVNLDFLGNLGHSIVKNQEERIYIEKGNQTQLSKVNMFTFEPHISMPNSKYGYKREDIYYFKENKLIKL
;
A
#
# COMPACT_ATOMS: atom_id res chain seq x y z
N MET A 1 -11.27 -2.43 7.04
CA MET A 1 -10.00 -1.87 6.54
C MET A 1 -10.21 -1.26 5.18
N THR A 2 -10.13 0.05 5.11
CA THR A 2 -10.07 0.83 3.88
C THR A 2 -8.62 0.99 3.41
N PHE A 3 -8.46 1.45 2.17
CA PHE A 3 -7.15 1.85 1.64
C PHE A 3 -6.52 2.95 2.50
N GLU A 4 -7.29 3.94 2.96
CA GLU A 4 -6.80 4.99 3.87
C GLU A 4 -6.38 4.45 5.25
N GLU A 5 -7.18 3.54 5.85
CA GLU A 5 -6.82 2.95 7.16
C GLU A 5 -5.46 2.22 7.05
N LEU A 6 -5.24 1.47 5.97
CA LEU A 6 -3.97 0.81 5.71
C LEU A 6 -2.82 1.82 5.50
N TYR A 7 -3.09 2.91 4.78
CA TYR A 7 -2.14 4.01 4.57
C TYR A 7 -1.63 4.57 5.90
N TYR A 8 -2.53 4.93 6.83
CA TYR A 8 -2.12 5.52 8.11
C TYR A 8 -1.39 4.52 8.99
N ILE A 9 -1.92 3.29 9.12
CA ILE A 9 -1.32 2.25 9.97
C ILE A 9 0.12 1.94 9.52
N MET A 10 0.31 1.72 8.22
CA MET A 10 1.63 1.30 7.73
C MET A 10 2.63 2.45 7.64
N ASN A 11 2.22 3.67 7.29
CA ASN A 11 3.12 4.82 7.36
C ASN A 11 3.54 5.14 8.81
N ASP A 12 2.65 4.97 9.79
CA ASP A 12 3.00 5.08 11.21
C ASP A 12 4.00 4.01 11.64
N ILE A 13 3.82 2.76 11.21
CA ILE A 13 4.79 1.67 11.46
C ILE A 13 6.16 1.97 10.83
N ILE A 14 6.20 2.40 9.56
CA ILE A 14 7.43 2.77 8.85
C ILE A 14 8.19 3.83 9.67
N LYS A 15 7.49 4.91 10.07
CA LYS A 15 8.06 6.00 10.86
C LYS A 15 8.54 5.53 12.23
N LYS A 16 7.73 4.77 12.97
CA LYS A 16 8.08 4.24 14.31
C LYS A 16 9.29 3.30 14.28
N LYS A 17 9.51 2.62 13.15
CA LYS A 17 10.70 1.79 12.91
C LYS A 17 11.92 2.58 12.44
N GLY A 18 11.82 3.90 12.30
CA GLY A 18 12.93 4.78 11.93
C GLY A 18 13.20 4.85 10.43
N PHE A 19 12.30 4.31 9.60
CA PHE A 19 12.40 4.40 8.15
C PHE A 19 11.66 5.62 7.61
N VAL A 20 12.01 6.02 6.40
CA VAL A 20 11.26 7.00 5.60
C VAL A 20 10.54 6.27 4.47
N ASN A 21 9.30 6.67 4.20
CA ASN A 21 8.62 6.29 2.95
C ASN A 21 9.22 7.14 1.82
N LEU A 22 9.63 6.49 0.73
CA LEU A 22 10.23 7.12 -0.44
C LEU A 22 9.20 7.55 -1.48
N ASP A 23 7.95 7.13 -1.35
CA ASP A 23 6.87 7.70 -2.15
C ASP A 23 6.56 9.13 -1.69
N PHE A 24 6.42 10.06 -2.65
CA PHE A 24 6.24 11.49 -2.35
C PHE A 24 4.94 11.79 -1.60
N LEU A 25 3.88 10.99 -1.81
CA LEU A 25 2.59 11.12 -1.14
C LEU A 25 2.40 10.08 -0.03
N GLY A 26 3.41 9.24 0.21
CA GLY A 26 3.38 8.14 1.16
C GLY A 26 2.53 6.95 0.70
N ASN A 27 2.27 6.81 -0.61
CA ASN A 27 1.55 5.67 -1.17
C ASN A 27 2.24 4.35 -0.82
N LEU A 28 1.45 3.29 -0.67
CA LEU A 28 1.93 1.95 -0.30
C LEU A 28 1.45 0.85 -1.26
N GLY A 29 0.88 1.23 -2.41
CA GLY A 29 0.35 0.32 -3.41
C GLY A 29 -0.99 0.77 -3.98
N HIS A 30 -1.60 -0.10 -4.77
CA HIS A 30 -2.78 0.23 -5.56
C HIS A 30 -3.62 -0.99 -5.95
N SER A 31 -4.84 -0.77 -6.42
CA SER A 31 -5.68 -1.82 -7.01
C SER A 31 -5.06 -2.35 -8.32
N ILE A 32 -5.26 -3.64 -8.60
CA ILE A 32 -4.94 -4.22 -9.91
C ILE A 32 -6.19 -4.14 -10.80
N VAL A 33 -6.07 -3.39 -11.90
CA VAL A 33 -7.15 -3.06 -12.83
C VAL A 33 -6.66 -3.22 -14.27
N LYS A 34 -7.59 -3.40 -15.22
CA LYS A 34 -7.26 -3.45 -16.65
C LYS A 34 -7.04 -2.05 -17.24
N ASN A 35 -7.87 -1.09 -16.84
CA ASN A 35 -7.80 0.30 -17.28
C ASN A 35 -7.09 1.12 -16.20
N GLN A 36 -6.01 1.81 -16.57
CA GLN A 36 -5.20 2.57 -15.61
C GLN A 36 -5.98 3.69 -14.92
N GLU A 37 -6.97 4.29 -15.60
CA GLU A 37 -7.80 5.37 -15.05
C GLU A 37 -8.71 4.92 -13.89
N GLU A 38 -8.98 3.61 -13.78
CA GLU A 38 -9.77 3.04 -12.68
C GLU A 38 -8.92 2.71 -11.45
N ARG A 39 -7.60 2.94 -11.52
CA ARG A 39 -6.67 2.58 -10.45
C ARG A 39 -6.90 3.49 -9.24
N ILE A 40 -7.10 2.86 -8.09
CA ILE A 40 -7.14 3.52 -6.81
C ILE A 40 -5.94 3.12 -5.95
N TYR A 41 -5.57 3.96 -5.00
CA TYR A 41 -4.28 3.88 -4.30
C TYR A 41 -4.44 3.71 -2.79
N ILE A 42 -3.45 3.09 -2.14
CA ILE A 42 -3.31 3.08 -0.68
C ILE A 42 -2.80 4.46 -0.28
N GLU A 43 -3.72 5.40 -0.14
CA GLU A 43 -3.43 6.82 0.05
C GLU A 43 -4.44 7.49 0.99
N LYS A 44 -4.06 8.67 1.47
CA LYS A 44 -4.95 9.55 2.24
C LYS A 44 -6.18 9.92 1.42
N GLY A 45 -7.36 9.84 2.03
CA GLY A 45 -8.65 10.17 1.41
C GLY A 45 -9.36 9.00 0.72
N ASN A 46 -8.69 7.87 0.46
CA ASN A 46 -9.32 6.73 -0.19
C ASN A 46 -10.09 5.83 0.80
N GLN A 47 -11.39 6.08 0.93
CA GLN A 47 -12.30 5.32 1.81
C GLN A 47 -12.75 3.96 1.26
N THR A 48 -12.28 3.56 0.08
CA THR A 48 -12.65 2.27 -0.50
C THR A 48 -12.18 1.13 0.41
N GLN A 49 -13.01 0.12 0.64
CA GLN A 49 -12.58 -1.07 1.38
C GLN A 49 -11.62 -1.91 0.52
N LEU A 50 -10.58 -2.49 1.13
CA LEU A 50 -9.64 -3.38 0.43
C LEU A 50 -10.36 -4.56 -0.24
N SER A 51 -11.45 -5.05 0.34
CA SER A 51 -12.27 -6.14 -0.18
C SER A 51 -13.16 -5.77 -1.36
N LYS A 52 -13.24 -4.48 -1.75
CA LYS A 52 -14.05 -4.03 -2.88
C LYS A 52 -13.33 -4.13 -4.22
N VAL A 53 -12.02 -4.30 -4.21
CA VAL A 53 -11.24 -4.54 -5.42
C VAL A 53 -10.95 -6.04 -5.56
N ASN A 54 -10.77 -6.51 -6.80
CA ASN A 54 -10.45 -7.90 -7.07
C ASN A 54 -9.10 -8.30 -6.46
N MET A 55 -8.10 -7.45 -6.66
CA MET A 55 -6.72 -7.62 -6.20
C MET A 55 -6.11 -6.24 -5.93
N PHE A 56 -5.12 -6.18 -5.06
CA PHE A 56 -4.30 -4.99 -4.83
C PHE A 56 -2.86 -5.36 -4.52
N THR A 57 -1.95 -4.44 -4.82
CA THR A 57 -0.55 -4.51 -4.40
C THR A 57 -0.41 -3.91 -3.00
N PHE A 58 0.48 -4.49 -2.21
CA PHE A 58 1.09 -3.81 -1.08
C PHE A 58 2.60 -3.77 -1.32
N GLU A 59 3.12 -2.57 -1.52
CA GLU A 59 4.44 -2.32 -2.10
C GLU A 59 5.20 -1.16 -1.43
N PRO A 60 5.38 -1.19 -0.10
CA PRO A 60 6.09 -0.13 0.61
C PRO A 60 7.47 0.08 0.01
N HIS A 61 7.74 1.33 -0.38
CA HIS A 61 9.05 1.78 -0.84
C HIS A 61 9.68 2.61 0.27
N ILE A 62 10.68 2.06 0.97
CA ILE A 62 11.22 2.66 2.19
C ILE A 62 12.74 2.77 2.16
N SER A 63 13.28 3.61 3.03
CA SER A 63 14.73 3.78 3.18
C SER A 63 15.09 4.12 4.62
N MET A 64 16.36 3.90 4.97
CA MET A 64 16.94 4.54 6.15
C MET A 64 17.10 6.05 5.88
N PRO A 65 16.93 6.92 6.88
CA PRO A 65 17.16 8.36 6.71
C PRO A 65 18.56 8.63 6.12
N ASN A 66 18.62 9.50 5.09
CA ASN A 66 19.84 9.88 4.37
C ASN A 66 20.60 8.74 3.67
N SER A 67 19.99 7.55 3.53
CA SER A 67 20.60 6.45 2.78
C SER A 67 20.57 6.73 1.28
N LYS A 68 21.63 6.28 0.59
CA LYS A 68 21.72 6.28 -0.88
C LYS A 68 20.80 5.23 -1.52
N TYR A 69 20.33 4.25 -0.74
CA TYR A 69 19.58 3.09 -1.21
C TYR A 69 18.20 3.01 -0.55
N GLY A 70 17.20 2.63 -1.34
CA GLY A 70 15.86 2.27 -0.88
C GLY A 70 15.60 0.77 -1.08
N TYR A 71 14.58 0.28 -0.40
CA TYR A 71 14.05 -1.07 -0.56
C TYR A 71 12.56 -0.99 -0.88
N LYS A 72 12.16 -1.72 -1.91
CA LYS A 72 10.76 -1.93 -2.27
C LYS A 72 10.48 -3.42 -2.26
N ARG A 73 9.39 -3.82 -1.62
CA ARG A 73 8.86 -5.18 -1.70
C ARG A 73 7.40 -5.10 -2.05
N GLU A 74 7.06 -5.68 -3.19
CA GLU A 74 5.72 -5.70 -3.74
C GLU A 74 5.17 -7.12 -3.68
N ASP A 75 4.02 -7.28 -3.01
CA ASP A 75 3.26 -8.50 -2.93
C ASP A 75 1.82 -8.21 -3.40
N ILE A 76 1.15 -9.19 -4.02
CA ILE A 76 -0.24 -9.07 -4.48
C ILE A 76 -1.18 -9.79 -3.52
N TYR A 77 -2.31 -9.15 -3.20
CA TYR A 77 -3.31 -9.68 -2.29
C TYR A 77 -4.71 -9.65 -2.89
N TYR A 78 -5.55 -10.60 -2.48
CA TYR A 78 -6.98 -10.63 -2.77
C TYR A 78 -7.76 -11.24 -1.61
N PHE A 79 -9.08 -11.06 -1.60
CA PHE A 79 -9.96 -11.69 -0.63
C PHE A 79 -10.67 -12.90 -1.24
N LYS A 80 -10.62 -14.04 -0.54
CA LYS A 80 -11.40 -15.24 -0.82
C LYS A 80 -12.15 -15.64 0.43
N GLU A 81 -13.49 -15.70 0.37
CA GLU A 81 -14.35 -16.05 1.52
C GLU A 81 -14.01 -15.21 2.78
N ASN A 82 -13.84 -13.90 2.60
CA ASN A 82 -13.42 -12.95 3.65
C ASN A 82 -12.03 -13.18 4.26
N LYS A 83 -11.22 -14.08 3.71
CA LYS A 83 -9.81 -14.27 4.09
C LYS A 83 -8.90 -13.53 3.11
N LEU A 84 -7.93 -12.81 3.65
CA LEU A 84 -6.87 -12.19 2.87
C LEU A 84 -5.88 -13.28 2.43
N ILE A 85 -5.66 -13.38 1.12
CA ILE A 85 -4.73 -14.33 0.51
C ILE A 85 -3.65 -13.54 -0.23
N LYS A 86 -2.39 -13.92 -0.02
CA LYS A 86 -1.25 -13.46 -0.81
C LYS A 86 -1.09 -14.40 -2.01
N LEU A 87 -0.87 -13.83 -3.20
CA LEU A 87 -0.53 -14.60 -4.41
C LEU A 87 0.93 -15.06 -4.39
#